data_AF-A0A7S2FDF8-F1
#
_entry.id   AF-A0A7S2FDF8-F1
#
_cell.length_a   1.000
_cell.length_b   1.000
_cell.length_c   1.000
_cell.angle_alpha   90.00
_cell.angle_beta   90.00
_cell.angle_gamma   90.00
#
_symmetry.space_group_name_H-M   'P 1'
#
loop_
_entity.id
_entity.type
_entity.pdbx_description
1 polymer ?
#
loop_
_entity_poly.entity_id
_entity_poly.type
_entity_poly.pdbx_seq_one_letter_code
_entity_poly.pdbx_strand_id
1 'polypeptide(L)'
;EQAEGSTSERTISKKQPSCIGTTFETAREVFRLANHYFGKSLQYFLMDGWVTEHVRILQELSQMYKTLIFWEKDRKRVAAMLKRRVRMLGPVVDILNPKAYV
;
A
#
# COMPACT_ATOMS: atom_id res chain seq x y z
N GLU A 1 46.63 19.14 -18.93
CA GLU A 1 46.33 18.35 -17.73
C GLU A 1 44.84 18.49 -17.44
N GLN A 2 44.06 17.49 -17.87
CA GLN A 2 42.61 17.43 -17.61
C GLN A 2 42.43 16.73 -16.26
N ALA A 3 41.71 17.36 -15.33
CA ALA A 3 41.23 16.71 -14.11
C ALA A 3 39.71 16.83 -14.10
N GLU A 4 39.05 15.81 -14.65
CA GLU A 4 37.60 15.62 -14.58
C GLU A 4 37.21 15.29 -13.14
N GLY A 5 36.46 16.20 -12.51
CA GLY A 5 35.80 15.97 -11.23
C GLY A 5 34.69 14.93 -11.41
N SER A 6 34.89 13.76 -10.82
CA SER A 6 33.96 12.65 -10.81
C SER A 6 32.68 13.01 -10.04
N THR A 7 31.64 13.40 -10.78
CA THR A 7 30.30 13.56 -10.23
C THR A 7 29.75 12.18 -9.87
N SER A 8 29.69 11.87 -8.57
CA SER A 8 29.10 10.66 -8.02
C SER A 8 27.63 10.53 -8.46
N GLU A 9 27.37 9.72 -9.48
CA GLU A 9 26.03 9.33 -9.88
C GLU A 9 25.38 8.53 -8.75
N ARG A 10 24.41 9.14 -8.06
CA ARG A 10 23.55 8.42 -7.11
C ARG A 10 22.78 7.36 -7.88
N THR A 11 23.14 6.11 -7.71
CA THR A 11 22.42 4.97 -8.27
C THR A 11 21.01 4.93 -7.65
N ILE A 12 20.03 5.38 -8.43
CA ILE A 12 18.61 5.28 -8.07
C ILE A 12 18.30 3.78 -8.03
N SER A 13 18.14 3.23 -6.82
CA SER A 13 17.67 1.86 -6.61
C SER A 13 16.46 1.61 -7.49
N LYS A 14 16.61 0.76 -8.52
CA LYS A 14 15.53 0.35 -9.42
C LYS A 14 14.51 -0.43 -8.59
N LYS A 15 13.56 0.29 -8.01
CA LYS A 15 12.41 -0.30 -7.32
C LYS A 15 11.72 -1.19 -8.36
N GLN A 16 11.69 -2.48 -8.09
CA GLN A 16 10.96 -3.45 -8.89
C GLN A 16 9.65 -3.77 -8.15
N PRO A 17 8.51 -3.80 -8.85
CA PRO A 17 7.24 -4.16 -8.24
C PRO A 17 7.28 -5.64 -7.84
N SER A 18 6.82 -5.95 -6.63
CA SER A 18 6.81 -7.32 -6.10
C SER A 18 5.58 -8.14 -6.53
N CYS A 19 4.79 -7.67 -7.51
CA CYS A 19 3.47 -8.23 -7.82
C CYS A 19 3.17 -8.35 -9.32
N ILE A 20 2.27 -9.29 -9.62
CA ILE A 20 1.79 -9.90 -10.88
C ILE A 20 1.49 -8.98 -12.10
N GLY A 21 1.59 -7.66 -11.97
CA GLY A 21 1.40 -6.72 -13.07
C GLY A 21 2.73 -6.26 -13.64
N THR A 22 3.00 -6.58 -14.92
CA THR A 22 4.15 -6.01 -15.66
C THR A 22 3.90 -4.57 -16.10
N THR A 23 2.66 -4.08 -15.99
CA THR A 23 2.24 -2.73 -16.40
C THR A 23 1.36 -2.06 -15.35
N PHE A 24 1.29 -0.73 -15.40
CA PHE A 24 0.43 0.04 -14.50
C PHE A 24 -1.06 -0.26 -14.71
N GLU A 25 -1.50 -0.38 -15.96
CA GLU A 25 -2.88 -0.70 -16.32
C GLU A 25 -3.33 -2.03 -15.70
N THR A 26 -2.51 -3.08 -15.81
CA THR A 26 -2.84 -4.39 -15.23
C THR A 26 -2.88 -4.32 -13.70
N ALA A 27 -1.90 -3.67 -13.07
CA ALA A 27 -1.91 -3.45 -11.63
C ALA A 27 -3.14 -2.66 -11.16
N ARG A 28 -3.60 -1.69 -11.95
CA ARG A 28 -4.79 -0.88 -11.65
C ARG A 28 -6.07 -1.71 -11.73
N GLU A 29 -6.22 -2.60 -12.70
CA GLU A 29 -7.41 -3.47 -12.78
C GLU A 29 -7.47 -4.45 -11.62
N VAL A 30 -6.36 -5.10 -11.27
CA VAL A 30 -6.28 -5.96 -10.08
C VAL A 30 -6.63 -5.17 -8.83
N PHE A 31 -6.09 -3.94 -8.70
CA PHE A 31 -6.41 -3.05 -7.59
C PHE A 31 -7.92 -2.77 -7.50
N ARG A 32 -8.58 -2.45 -8.61
CA ARG A 32 -10.03 -2.16 -8.62
C ARG A 32 -10.84 -3.37 -8.17
N LEU A 33 -10.52 -4.54 -8.72
CA LEU A 33 -11.21 -5.79 -8.40
C LEU A 33 -11.06 -6.14 -6.92
N ALA A 34 -9.83 -6.11 -6.41
CA ALA A 34 -9.55 -6.41 -5.01
C ALA A 34 -10.18 -5.37 -4.06
N ASN A 35 -10.11 -4.06 -4.38
CA ASN A 35 -10.75 -3.03 -3.57
C ASN A 35 -12.28 -3.21 -3.50
N HIS A 36 -12.92 -3.67 -4.58
CA HIS A 36 -14.35 -4.01 -4.60
C HIS A 36 -14.66 -5.19 -3.68
N TYR A 37 -13.94 -6.31 -3.83
CA TYR A 37 -14.21 -7.49 -3.02
C TYR A 37 -13.84 -7.32 -1.55
N PHE A 38 -12.71 -6.69 -1.23
CA PHE A 38 -12.40 -6.36 0.16
C PHE A 38 -13.41 -5.39 0.77
N GLY A 39 -13.93 -4.44 0.00
CA GLY A 39 -15.02 -3.57 0.43
C GLY A 39 -16.30 -4.35 0.79
N LYS A 40 -16.61 -5.42 0.05
CA LYS A 40 -17.70 -6.35 0.40
C LYS A 40 -17.35 -7.18 1.62
N SER A 41 -16.13 -7.73 1.69
CA SER A 41 -15.69 -8.56 2.83
C SER A 41 -15.75 -7.80 4.15
N LEU A 42 -15.39 -6.51 4.18
CA LEU A 42 -15.48 -5.68 5.38
C LEU A 42 -16.93 -5.42 5.86
N GLN A 43 -17.95 -5.68 5.02
CA GLN A 43 -19.35 -5.63 5.46
C GLN A 43 -19.77 -6.90 6.22
N TYR A 44 -19.04 -8.01 6.03
CA TYR A 44 -19.29 -9.28 6.70
C TYR A 44 -18.35 -9.49 7.89
N PHE A 45 -17.05 -9.29 7.67
CA PHE A 45 -16.03 -9.37 8.71
C PHE A 45 -15.95 -8.04 9.45
N LEU A 46 -16.96 -7.79 10.29
CA LEU A 46 -16.99 -6.61 11.14
C LEU A 46 -15.90 -6.67 12.21
N MET A 47 -15.49 -5.50 12.71
CA MET A 47 -14.48 -5.45 13.76
C MET A 47 -14.94 -6.19 15.02
N ASP A 48 -16.23 -6.10 15.36
CA ASP A 48 -16.83 -6.86 16.45
C ASP A 48 -17.11 -8.30 16.00
N GLY A 49 -16.59 -9.28 16.75
CA GLY A 49 -16.69 -10.71 16.45
C GLY A 49 -15.66 -11.28 15.44
N TRP A 50 -15.09 -10.46 14.55
CA TRP A 50 -14.13 -10.92 13.52
C TRP A 50 -12.83 -10.11 13.46
N VAL A 51 -12.34 -9.65 14.62
CA VAL A 51 -11.16 -8.77 14.75
C VAL A 51 -9.99 -9.20 13.86
N THR A 52 -9.57 -10.46 13.93
CA THR A 52 -8.40 -10.96 13.17
C THR A 52 -8.58 -10.82 11.66
N GLU A 53 -9.72 -11.26 11.13
CA GLU A 53 -9.99 -11.21 9.69
C GLU A 53 -10.21 -9.77 9.21
N HIS A 54 -10.92 -8.95 10.01
CA HIS A 54 -11.12 -7.53 9.72
C HIS A 54 -9.79 -6.80 9.58
N VAL A 55 -8.89 -6.98 10.56
CA VAL A 55 -7.56 -6.37 10.56
C VAL A 55 -6.71 -6.87 9.40
N ARG A 56 -6.76 -8.18 9.11
CA ARG A 56 -6.04 -8.78 7.99
C ARG A 56 -6.48 -8.18 6.64
N ILE A 57 -7.79 -8.03 6.42
CA ILE A 57 -8.34 -7.41 5.22
C ILE A 57 -7.86 -5.96 5.08
N LEU A 58 -7.86 -5.17 6.17
CA LEU A 58 -7.37 -3.79 6.15
C LEU A 58 -5.86 -3.70 5.85
N GLN A 59 -5.06 -4.64 6.37
CA GLN A 59 -3.63 -4.75 6.08
C GLN A 59 -3.38 -5.07 4.60
N GLU A 60 -4.10 -6.05 4.04
CA GLU A 60 -4.01 -6.41 2.61
C GLU A 60 -4.42 -5.25 1.70
N LEU A 61 -5.51 -4.56 2.02
CA LEU A 61 -5.91 -3.30 1.36
C LEU A 61 -4.78 -2.28 1.39
N SER A 62 -4.19 -2.02 2.56
CA SER A 62 -3.08 -1.07 2.72
C SER A 62 -1.85 -1.47 1.90
N GLN A 63 -1.53 -2.76 1.85
CA GLN A 63 -0.41 -3.29 1.08
C GLN A 63 -0.64 -3.12 -0.42
N MET A 64 -1.86 -3.32 -0.90
CA MET A 64 -2.22 -3.09 -2.30
C MET A 64 -2.14 -1.61 -2.71
N TYR A 65 -2.50 -0.67 -1.82
CA TYR A 65 -2.22 0.75 -2.08
C TYR A 65 -0.71 1.02 -2.17
N LYS A 66 0.10 0.38 -1.30
CA LYS A 66 1.56 0.53 -1.31
C LYS A 66 2.17 0.03 -2.63
N THR A 67 1.69 -1.09 -3.17
CA THR A 67 2.16 -1.61 -4.46
C THR A 67 1.72 -0.71 -5.62
N LEU A 68 0.49 -0.16 -5.60
CA LEU A 68 0.02 0.74 -6.66
C LEU A 68 0.78 2.08 -6.67
N ILE A 69 1.13 2.63 -5.51
CA ILE A 69 1.90 3.89 -5.38
C ILE A 69 3.21 3.86 -6.15
N PHE A 70 3.86 2.69 -6.28
CA PHE A 70 5.12 2.56 -7.00
C PHE A 70 5.02 3.04 -8.47
N TRP A 71 3.86 2.86 -9.09
CA TRP A 71 3.61 3.19 -10.49
C TRP A 71 3.10 4.61 -10.72
N GLU A 72 2.66 5.30 -9.65
CA GLU A 72 2.00 6.59 -9.74
C GLU A 72 3.03 7.73 -9.88
N LYS A 73 2.90 8.51 -10.95
CA LYS A 73 3.80 9.65 -11.23
C LYS A 73 3.32 10.93 -10.54
N ASP A 74 2.01 11.10 -10.36
CA ASP A 74 1.43 12.29 -9.73
C ASP A 74 1.60 12.23 -8.20
N ARG A 75 2.41 13.15 -7.67
CA ARG A 75 2.66 13.30 -6.23
C ARG A 75 1.39 13.55 -5.42
N LYS A 76 0.40 14.26 -5.97
CA LYS A 76 -0.88 14.50 -5.27
C LYS A 76 -1.65 13.20 -5.10
N ARG A 77 -1.68 12.35 -6.13
CA ARG A 77 -2.31 11.02 -6.06
C ARG A 77 -1.58 10.09 -5.10
N VAL A 78 -0.24 10.10 -5.12
CA VAL A 78 0.58 9.37 -4.13
C VAL A 78 0.24 9.79 -2.70
N ALA A 79 0.18 11.09 -2.43
CA ALA A 79 -0.17 11.60 -1.11
C ALA A 79 -1.59 11.19 -0.68
N ALA A 80 -2.56 11.24 -1.59
CA ALA A 80 -3.92 10.79 -1.33
C ALA A 80 -3.99 9.28 -1.00
N MET A 81 -3.25 8.45 -1.74
CA MET A 81 -3.16 7.01 -1.48
C MET A 81 -2.51 6.72 -0.12
N LEU A 82 -1.41 7.41 0.22
CA LEU A 82 -0.78 7.28 1.54
C LEU A 82 -1.72 7.70 2.67
N LYS A 83 -2.44 8.81 2.50
CA LYS A 83 -3.43 9.29 3.47
C LYS A 83 -4.58 8.29 3.65
N ARG A 84 -5.00 7.62 2.57
CA ARG A 84 -6.01 6.55 2.64
C ARG A 84 -5.52 5.37 3.48
N ARG A 85 -4.26 4.95 3.32
CA ARG A 85 -3.64 3.89 4.14
C ARG A 85 -3.65 4.24 5.64
N VAL A 86 -3.23 5.46 5.98
CA VAL A 86 -3.25 5.95 7.37
C VAL A 86 -4.67 5.96 7.92
N ARG A 87 -5.66 6.45 7.16
CA ARG A 87 -7.06 6.48 7.60
C ARG A 87 -7.64 5.10 7.88
N MET A 88 -7.22 4.07 7.13
CA MET A 88 -7.71 2.70 7.31
C MET A 88 -7.06 2.01 8.51
N LEU A 89 -5.74 2.15 8.69
CA LEU A 89 -5.00 1.45 9.74
C LEU A 89 -4.92 2.21 11.07
N GLY A 90 -5.01 3.54 11.05
CA GLY A 90 -4.92 4.38 12.25
C GLY A 90 -5.90 3.96 13.35
N PRO A 91 -7.22 3.88 13.07
CA PRO A 91 -8.21 3.49 14.08
C PRO A 91 -7.97 2.09 14.65
N VAL A 92 -7.41 1.17 13.85
CA VAL A 92 -7.12 -0.20 14.30
C VAL A 92 -6.04 -0.21 15.38
N VAL A 93 -5.01 0.63 15.23
CA VAL A 93 -3.91 0.72 16.22
C VAL A 93 -4.42 1.24 17.56
N ASP A 94 -5.36 2.18 17.54
CA ASP A 94 -5.95 2.76 18.76
C ASP A 94 -6.87 1.78 19.50
N ILE A 95 -7.49 0.83 18.78
CA ILE A 95 -8.43 -0.15 19.33
C ILE A 95 -7.71 -1.42 19.83
N LEU A 96 -6.67 -1.86 19.10
CA LEU A 96 -5.98 -3.10 19.44
C LEU A 96 -5.04 -2.93 20.63
N ASN A 97 -5.03 -3.93 21.51
CA ASN A 97 -4.05 -4.01 22.60
C ASN A 97 -2.63 -4.21 22.02
N PRO A 98 -1.65 -3.32 22.29
CA PRO A 98 -0.27 -3.46 21.83
C PRO A 98 0.36 -4.81 22.11
N LYS A 99 0.05 -5.43 23.25
CA LYS A 99 0.61 -6.75 23.62
C LYS A 99 0.16 -7.91 22.75
N ALA A 100 -0.87 -7.71 21.92
CA ALA A 100 -1.41 -8.74 21.04
C ALA A 100 -0.76 -8.75 19.64
N TYR A 101 -0.04 -7.68 19.26
CA TYR A 101 0.56 -7.54 17.93
C TYR A 101 2.05 -7.13 17.94
N VAL A 102 2.62 -6.90 19.13
CA VAL A 102 4.06 -6.63 19.36
C VAL A 102 4.76 -7.92 19.76
#